data_AF-A0A524G867-F1
#
_entry.id   AF-A0A524G867-F1
#
_cell.length_a   1.000
_cell.length_b   1.000
_cell.length_c   1.000
_cell.angle_alpha   90.00
_cell.angle_beta   90.00
_cell.angle_gamma   90.00
#
_symmetry.space_group_name_H-M   'P 1'
#
loop_
_entity.id
_entity.type
_entity.pdbx_description
1 polymer ?
#
loop_
_entity_poly.entity_id
_entity_poly.type
_entity_poly.pdbx_seq_one_letter_code
_entity_poly.pdbx_strand_id
1 'polypeptide(L)'
;MNDERLAEELNVLLMHLNEQQVEIEKIQEKFQVALTGTLRLFGESTSTLKNLHGKTEDLKGYLIQLNTEVVQTRTKSYQYLKNKVEELIELVLSSDRKS
;
A
#
# COMPACT_ATOMS: atom_id res chain seq x y z
N MET A 1 16.92 -19.38 24.04
CA MET A 1 17.21 -19.51 22.59
C MET A 1 15.98 -19.26 21.72
N ASN A 2 14.76 -19.61 22.15
CA ASN A 2 13.56 -19.35 21.35
C ASN A 2 13.07 -17.89 21.44
N ASP A 3 13.22 -17.25 22.59
CA ASP A 3 12.73 -15.89 22.82
C ASP A 3 13.55 -14.81 22.09
N GLU A 4 14.88 -14.97 22.04
CA GLU A 4 15.75 -14.05 21.28
C GLU A 4 15.47 -14.12 19.77
N ARG A 5 15.27 -15.33 19.24
CA ARG A 5 14.89 -15.53 17.84
C ARG A 5 13.50 -14.97 17.56
N LEU A 6 12.54 -15.16 18.45
CA LEU A 6 11.20 -14.59 18.32
C LEU A 6 11.24 -13.06 18.34
N ALA A 7 12.04 -12.47 19.22
CA ALA A 7 12.24 -11.02 19.28
C ALA A 7 12.88 -10.48 18.00
N GLU A 8 13.85 -11.19 17.42
CA GLU A 8 14.47 -10.83 16.14
C GLU A 8 13.45 -10.88 14.98
N GLU A 9 12.67 -11.95 14.87
CA GLU A 9 11.63 -12.08 13.83
C GLU A 9 10.52 -11.03 13.97
N LEU A 10 10.12 -10.68 15.21
CA LEU A 10 9.18 -9.59 15.46
C LEU A 10 9.76 -8.23 15.07
N ASN A 11 11.05 -7.98 15.34
CA ASN A 11 11.71 -6.75 14.89
C ASN A 11 11.77 -6.67 13.36
N VAL A 12 12.07 -7.78 12.69
CA VAL A 12 12.04 -7.86 11.22
C VAL A 12 10.64 -7.56 10.69
N LEU A 13 9.60 -8.12 11.31
CA LEU A 13 8.21 -7.86 10.94
C LEU A 13 7.83 -6.38 11.13
N LEU A 14 8.26 -5.75 12.23
CA LEU A 14 8.04 -4.32 12.47
C LEU A 14 8.75 -3.43 11.44
N MET A 15 9.97 -3.78 11.05
CA MET A 15 10.69 -3.07 9.98
C MET A 15 9.94 -3.16 8.65
N HIS A 16 9.51 -4.36 8.26
CA HIS A 16 8.73 -4.56 7.04
C HIS A 16 7.40 -3.82 7.08
N LEU A 17 6.71 -3.80 8.23
CA LEU A 17 5.48 -3.05 8.41
C LEU A 17 5.71 -1.55 8.16
N ASN A 18 6.79 -1.00 8.70
CA ASN A 18 7.13 0.41 8.54
C ASN A 18 7.45 0.75 7.07
N GLU A 19 8.21 -0.11 6.38
CA GLU A 19 8.48 0.06 4.95
C GLU A 19 7.21 0.01 4.10
N GLN A 20 6.32 -0.95 4.37
CA GLN A 20 5.04 -1.07 3.68
C GLN A 20 4.12 0.13 3.95
N GLN A 21 4.13 0.65 5.18
CA GLN A 21 3.38 1.85 5.52
C GLN A 21 3.85 3.05 4.69
N VAL A 22 5.16 3.29 4.63
CA VAL A 22 5.74 4.38 3.84
C VAL A 22 5.39 4.24 2.35
N GLU A 23 5.42 3.03 1.80
CA GLU A 23 5.05 2.78 0.41
C GLU A 23 3.57 3.09 0.15
N ILE A 24 2.67 2.60 1.01
CA ILE A 24 1.23 2.84 0.89
C ILE A 24 0.93 4.34 0.99
N GLU A 25 1.53 5.03 1.95
CA GLU A 25 1.37 6.49 2.14
C GLU A 25 1.78 7.25 0.88
N LYS A 26 2.93 6.90 0.29
CA LYS A 26 3.43 7.53 -0.94
C LYS A 26 2.49 7.34 -2.13
N ILE A 27 1.96 6.13 -2.34
CA ILE A 27 1.03 5.87 -3.46
C ILE A 27 -0.30 6.56 -3.20
N GLN A 28 -0.77 6.58 -1.96
CA GLN A 28 -2.00 7.25 -1.57
C GLN A 28 -1.90 8.77 -1.74
N GLU A 29 -0.78 9.39 -1.37
CA GLU A 29 -0.51 10.80 -1.61
C GLU A 29 -0.52 11.12 -3.12
N LYS A 30 0.16 10.30 -3.92
CA LYS A 30 0.14 10.43 -5.39
C LYS A 30 -1.29 10.36 -5.94
N PHE A 31 -2.11 9.44 -5.44
CA PHE A 31 -3.51 9.34 -5.81
C PHE A 31 -4.32 10.59 -5.43
N GLN A 32 -4.14 11.11 -4.21
CA GLN A 32 -4.83 12.33 -3.75
C GLN A 32 -4.46 13.56 -4.58
N VAL A 33 -3.17 13.72 -4.91
CA VAL A 33 -2.70 14.80 -5.79
C VAL A 33 -3.31 14.67 -7.18
N ALA A 34 -3.29 13.46 -7.75
CA ALA A 34 -3.88 13.19 -9.07
C ALA A 34 -5.40 13.45 -9.09
N LEU A 35 -6.12 13.01 -8.05
CA LEU A 35 -7.56 13.20 -7.91
C LEU A 35 -7.90 14.69 -7.82
N THR A 36 -7.20 15.43 -6.96
CA THR A 36 -7.42 16.87 -6.78
C THR A 36 -7.13 17.63 -8.08
N GLY A 37 -6.01 17.32 -8.75
CA GLY A 37 -5.67 17.92 -10.04
C GLY A 37 -6.70 17.62 -11.12
N THR A 38 -7.17 16.37 -11.19
CA THR A 38 -8.20 15.95 -12.13
C THR A 38 -9.54 16.65 -11.88
N LEU A 39 -9.98 16.74 -10.62
CA LEU A 39 -11.21 17.45 -10.25
C LEU A 39 -11.13 18.95 -10.58
N ARG A 40 -9.97 19.58 -10.37
CA ARG A 40 -9.74 20.98 -10.75
C ARG A 40 -9.87 21.17 -12.26
N LEU A 41 -9.27 20.29 -13.06
CA LEU A 41 -9.36 20.34 -14.52
C LEU A 41 -10.78 20.11 -15.05
N PHE A 42 -11.63 19.39 -14.31
CA PHE A 42 -13.05 19.25 -14.62
C PHE A 42 -13.88 20.46 -14.20
N GLY A 43 -13.54 21.11 -13.09
CA GLY A 43 -14.26 22.26 -12.54
C GLY A 43 -13.91 23.60 -13.20
N GLU A 44 -12.66 23.79 -13.62
CA GLU A 44 -12.28 24.89 -14.50
C GLU A 44 -12.86 24.62 -15.89
N SER A 45 -13.54 25.60 -16.46
CA SER A 45 -14.30 25.52 -17.71
C SER A 45 -13.45 25.09 -18.92
N THR A 46 -13.17 23.78 -19.04
CA THR A 46 -12.59 22.95 -20.14
C THR A 46 -11.44 23.49 -21.00
N SER A 47 -11.06 24.75 -20.90
CA SER A 47 -10.09 25.42 -21.76
C SER A 47 -8.68 24.94 -21.45
N THR A 48 -8.30 24.84 -20.16
CA THR A 48 -7.01 24.30 -19.74
C THR A 48 -6.77 22.89 -20.27
N LEU A 49 -7.74 21.97 -20.10
CA LEU A 49 -7.60 20.59 -20.58
C LEU A 49 -7.53 20.50 -22.10
N LYS A 50 -8.37 21.28 -22.81
CA LYS A 50 -8.35 21.37 -24.28
C LYS A 50 -7.05 21.95 -24.81
N ASN A 51 -6.51 22.99 -24.16
CA ASN A 51 -5.24 23.63 -24.53
C ASN A 51 -4.04 22.70 -24.32
N LEU A 52 -4.13 21.77 -23.37
CA LEU A 52 -3.14 20.73 -23.14
C LEU A 52 -3.33 19.49 -24.04
N HIS A 53 -4.29 19.54 -24.99
CA HIS A 53 -4.68 18.41 -25.83
C HIS A 53 -5.04 17.12 -25.05
N GLY A 54 -5.41 17.26 -23.78
CA GLY A 54 -5.76 16.14 -22.91
C GLY A 54 -7.20 15.67 -23.11
N LYS A 55 -7.44 14.36 -22.99
CA LYS A 55 -8.79 13.80 -22.96
C LYS A 55 -9.21 13.52 -21.54
N THR A 56 -10.47 13.80 -21.24
CA THR A 56 -11.08 13.50 -19.94
C THR A 56 -11.07 12.01 -19.60
N GLU A 57 -11.17 11.14 -20.62
CA GLU A 57 -11.09 9.69 -20.44
C GLU A 57 -9.70 9.23 -19.99
N ASP A 58 -8.64 9.87 -20.47
CA ASP A 58 -7.26 9.53 -20.07
C ASP A 58 -7.05 9.87 -18.59
N LEU A 59 -7.60 10.99 -18.11
CA LEU A 59 -7.57 11.34 -16.68
C LEU A 59 -8.35 10.35 -15.81
N LYS A 60 -9.54 9.93 -16.25
CA LYS A 60 -10.32 8.90 -15.54
C LYS A 60 -9.57 7.57 -15.49
N GLY A 61 -9.01 7.14 -16.63
CA GLY A 61 -8.20 5.93 -16.72
C GLY A 61 -7.00 5.97 -15.78
N TYR A 62 -6.29 7.10 -15.74
CA TYR A 62 -5.18 7.32 -14.82
C TYR A 62 -5.59 7.23 -13.35
N LEU A 63 -6.73 7.82 -12.96
CA LEU A 63 -7.25 7.70 -11.60
C LEU A 63 -7.64 6.27 -11.24
N ILE A 64 -8.27 5.53 -12.16
CA ILE A 64 -8.62 4.12 -11.96
C ILE A 64 -7.34 3.28 -11.77
N GLN A 65 -6.33 3.52 -12.60
CA GLN A 65 -5.04 2.84 -12.47
C GLN A 65 -4.40 3.11 -11.11
N LEU A 66 -4.27 4.37 -10.71
CA LEU A 66 -3.69 4.73 -9.41
C LEU A 66 -4.47 4.14 -8.24
N ASN A 67 -5.80 4.18 -8.27
CA ASN A 67 -6.62 3.56 -7.22
C ASN A 67 -6.42 2.04 -7.18
N THR A 68 -6.28 1.41 -8.34
CA THR A 68 -5.99 -0.03 -8.45
C THR A 68 -4.63 -0.34 -7.83
N GLU A 69 -3.60 0.48 -8.10
CA GLU A 69 -2.28 0.36 -7.50
C GLU A 69 -2.36 0.48 -5.96
N VAL A 70 -3.06 1.49 -5.42
CA VAL A 70 -3.26 1.65 -3.96
C VAL A 70 -3.88 0.40 -3.35
N VAL A 71 -4.97 -0.10 -3.93
CA VAL A 71 -5.71 -1.27 -3.40
C VAL A 71 -4.85 -2.52 -3.46
N GLN A 72 -4.14 -2.76 -4.57
CA GLN A 72 -3.29 -3.92 -4.74
C GLN A 72 -2.11 -3.91 -3.78
N THR A 73 -1.41 -2.78 -3.64
CA THR A 73 -0.30 -2.65 -2.70
C THR A 73 -0.77 -2.89 -1.27
N ARG A 74 -1.85 -2.23 -0.84
CA ARG A 74 -2.42 -2.45 0.51
C ARG A 74 -2.81 -3.91 0.76
N THR A 75 -3.44 -4.55 -0.22
CA THR A 75 -3.87 -5.95 -0.11
C THR A 75 -2.69 -6.90 0.02
N LYS A 76 -1.64 -6.69 -0.80
CA LYS A 76 -0.41 -7.49 -0.74
C LYS A 76 0.31 -7.31 0.59
N SER A 77 0.42 -6.07 1.08
CA SER A 77 1.00 -5.77 2.39
C SER A 77 0.25 -6.49 3.52
N TYR A 78 -1.09 -6.41 3.51
CA TYR A 78 -1.91 -7.10 4.51
C TYR A 78 -1.76 -8.63 4.44
N GLN A 79 -1.76 -9.22 3.24
CA GLN A 79 -1.55 -10.66 3.05
C GLN A 79 -0.17 -11.10 3.54
N TYR A 80 0.87 -10.32 3.23
CA TYR A 80 2.22 -10.58 3.72
C TYR A 80 2.28 -10.56 5.26
N LEU A 81 1.75 -9.51 5.88
CA LEU A 81 1.73 -9.38 7.34
C LEU A 81 0.97 -10.53 8.00
N LYS A 82 -0.20 -10.88 7.45
CA LYS A 82 -0.99 -12.01 7.92
C LYS A 82 -0.17 -13.30 7.91
N ASN A 83 0.45 -13.63 6.77
CA ASN A 83 1.24 -14.85 6.64
C ASN A 83 2.42 -14.86 7.61
N LYS A 84 3.11 -13.73 7.80
CA LYS A 84 4.22 -13.62 8.75
C LYS A 84 3.80 -13.77 10.21
N VAL A 85 2.65 -13.23 10.58
CA VAL A 85 2.09 -13.44 11.92
C VAL A 85 1.70 -14.91 12.12
N GLU A 86 1.09 -15.55 11.12
CA GLU A 86 0.74 -16.98 11.17
C GLU A 86 2.00 -17.86 11.33
N GLU A 87 3.07 -17.60 10.56
CA GLU A 87 4.37 -18.28 10.67
C GLU A 87 4.96 -18.14 12.09
N LEU A 88 4.89 -16.96 12.69
CA LEU A 88 5.39 -16.71 14.05
C LEU A 88 4.57 -17.45 15.11
N ILE A 89 3.25 -17.49 14.96
CA ILE A 89 2.38 -18.25 15.87
C ILE A 89 2.71 -19.74 15.81
N GLU A 90 2.91 -20.30 14.61
CA GLU A 90 3.31 -21.71 14.45
C GLU A 90 4.67 -22.00 15.09
N LEU A 91 5.63 -21.08 14.97
CA LEU A 91 6.95 -21.19 15.60
C LEU A 91 6.87 -21.25 17.13
N VAL A 92 6.00 -20.43 17.73
CA VAL A 92 5.77 -20.46 19.19
C VAL A 92 5.10 -21.77 19.61
N LEU A 93 4.00 -22.16 18.94
CA LEU A 93 3.24 -23.37 19.29
C LEU A 93 4.02 -24.66 19.10
N SER A 94 4.91 -24.72 18.12
CA SER A 94 5.75 -25.91 17.85
C SER A 94 6.90 -26.06 18.85
N SER A 95 7.34 -24.96 19.46
CA SER A 95 8.37 -24.98 20.50
C SER A 95 7.81 -25.44 21.86
N ASP A 96 6.58 -25.01 22.18
CA ASP A 96 5.88 -25.41 23.41
C ASP A 96 5.56 -26.92 23.46
N ARG A 97 5.37 -27.57 22.30
CA ARG A 97 5.12 -29.02 22.19
C ARG A 97 6.37 -29.90 22.36
N LYS A 98 7.57 -29.31 22.36
CA LYS A 98 8.85 -30.03 22.48
C LYS A 98 9.49 -29.91 23.87
N SER A 99 8.89 -29.12 24.77
CA SER A 99 9.25 -29.06 26.19
C SER A 99 8.36 -29.96 27.05
#